data_AF-A0A2V2NC06-F1
#
_entry.id   AF-A0A2V2NC06-F1
#
_cell.length_a   1.000
_cell.length_b   1.000
_cell.length_c   1.000
_cell.angle_alpha   90.00
_cell.angle_beta   90.00
_cell.angle_gamma   90.00
#
_symmetry.space_group_name_H-M   'P 1'
#
loop_
_entity.id
_entity.type
_entity.pdbx_description
1 polymer ?
#
loop_
_entity_poly.entity_id
_entity_poly.type
_entity_poly.pdbx_seq_one_letter_code
_entity_poly.pdbx_strand_id
1 'polypeptide(L)'
;MLALASASQIPSSIPLQKSISSSIPKPSLPVSYSPIISSPSIAKPVLSSTPLVVRTPVTSSFHEEKTQMEDTIVTQSSEILTLDGIQIFPEDNIWNVPIDTMPVDPRSDDYIRSMGGDTQTAKPQFYSGLKNGVPWGIPYNVVPGDQPKVDVTIYYEHESDCGPYPIPENPLIQQDHDFHMLIVDKENGYLYELNKAIQQADGNWTAGSGAVYNLSSNDLRTICFTSADAAGLPILPGLVRYEEVAAGEIRHAIRTTAIDTQKAFVWPARHYASDLTNPEYPPMGQRFRLKSSFDTSGYPDQARVIMEAMKKYGVILADNAGGSWDLSGVPDERWDNEALKTLRNIKGTDFEAVNVTSLMIHPDSAQARTSVTPSPLTLTSVMPNSAQNYGAIPAVNLTGSDFTQGINIYLNLTGQPDIYATNIDVQSSEFITCNFPITGKIPGQWDIIVTNPDGRTIKQDNGFTITTSEQEPIQSKFYGIPGTEIFPLTIQFIDASTGSPSAWQWNFGDGNNSTEQNPIHTYNTPGVFIVQLIVANNTIEISASSIMTITNTNHLSVQNNGFSKISNPENILNKEGQVNGPSLDSGSIPVTREPVYSNPVIQSKALNVLR
;
A
#
# COMPACT_ATOMS: atom_id res chain seq x y z
N MET A 1 1.35 26.17 -63.66
CA MET A 1 1.98 26.52 -62.38
C MET A 1 1.50 25.53 -61.33
N LEU A 2 2.44 24.86 -60.65
CA LEU A 2 2.39 24.04 -59.41
C LEU A 2 1.08 23.26 -59.10
N ALA A 3 1.00 21.92 -59.10
CA ALA A 3 1.79 20.85 -58.47
C ALA A 3 1.50 20.61 -56.96
N LEU A 4 1.06 19.36 -56.71
CA LEU A 4 1.27 18.47 -55.55
C LEU A 4 0.22 18.39 -54.43
N ALA A 5 -0.41 17.22 -54.39
CA ALA A 5 -1.04 16.56 -53.26
C ALA A 5 0.00 15.95 -52.30
N SER A 6 -0.36 15.77 -51.03
CA SER A 6 -0.40 14.47 -50.33
C SER A 6 -0.26 14.63 -48.81
N ALA A 7 -1.03 13.79 -48.11
CA ALA A 7 -0.99 13.57 -46.68
C ALA A 7 0.26 12.78 -46.26
N SER A 8 0.73 13.04 -45.04
CA SER A 8 1.85 12.39 -44.33
C SER A 8 1.82 12.93 -42.89
N GLN A 9 2.02 12.20 -41.78
CA GLN A 9 2.43 10.83 -41.50
C GLN A 9 2.14 10.58 -40.00
N ILE A 10 1.68 9.39 -39.63
CA ILE A 10 1.82 8.83 -38.28
C ILE A 10 2.79 7.65 -38.44
N PRO A 11 3.86 7.52 -37.64
CA PRO A 11 4.88 6.51 -37.89
C PRO A 11 4.42 5.13 -37.42
N SER A 12 4.37 4.21 -38.38
CA SER A 12 4.30 2.76 -38.18
C SER A 12 5.72 2.17 -38.24
N SER A 13 6.18 1.53 -37.17
CA SER A 13 7.25 0.53 -37.25
C SER A 13 7.30 -0.34 -35.99
N ILE A 14 6.64 -1.50 -36.03
CA ILE A 14 7.03 -2.70 -35.27
C ILE A 14 7.11 -3.83 -36.31
N PRO A 15 8.18 -4.64 -36.35
CA PRO A 15 8.41 -5.56 -37.46
C PRO A 15 7.48 -6.77 -37.39
N LEU A 16 6.90 -7.11 -38.55
CA LEU A 16 6.28 -8.41 -38.84
C LEU A 16 7.30 -9.54 -38.62
N GLN A 17 7.12 -10.33 -37.56
CA GLN A 17 7.62 -11.69 -37.56
C GLN A 17 6.67 -12.56 -38.41
N LYS A 18 7.25 -13.25 -39.39
CA LYS A 18 6.58 -14.28 -40.19
C LYS A 18 5.95 -15.32 -39.25
N SER A 19 4.63 -15.34 -39.16
CA SER A 19 3.90 -16.49 -38.64
C SER A 19 4.08 -17.65 -39.62
N ILE A 20 4.82 -18.67 -39.20
CA ILE A 20 4.86 -19.96 -39.90
C ILE A 20 3.47 -20.57 -39.73
N SER A 21 2.72 -20.73 -40.83
CA SER A 21 1.51 -21.52 -40.82
C SER A 21 1.89 -22.99 -40.66
N SER A 22 1.83 -23.52 -39.44
CA SER A 22 1.75 -24.97 -39.22
C SER A 22 0.28 -25.32 -38.99
N SER A 23 -0.38 -25.76 -40.05
CA SER A 23 -1.58 -26.59 -39.94
C SER A 23 -1.19 -27.91 -39.28
N ILE A 24 -1.21 -27.97 -37.95
CA ILE A 24 -1.12 -29.23 -37.22
C ILE A 24 -2.55 -29.74 -37.06
N PRO A 25 -2.91 -30.93 -37.60
CA PRO A 25 -4.23 -31.49 -37.37
C PRO A 25 -4.39 -31.85 -35.90
N LYS A 26 -5.58 -31.57 -35.32
CA LYS A 26 -6.00 -32.12 -34.03
C LYS A 26 -5.74 -33.65 -34.03
N PRO A 27 -4.98 -34.21 -33.07
CA PRO A 27 -4.95 -35.65 -32.91
C PRO A 27 -6.28 -36.10 -32.32
N SER A 28 -7.11 -36.75 -33.15
CA SER A 28 -8.18 -37.62 -32.70
C SER A 28 -7.55 -38.86 -32.06
N LEU A 29 -7.54 -38.94 -30.73
CA LEU A 29 -7.17 -40.18 -30.05
C LEU A 29 -8.41 -41.07 -29.89
N PRO A 30 -8.34 -42.35 -30.29
CA PRO A 30 -9.40 -43.32 -30.03
C PRO A 30 -9.23 -43.87 -28.62
N VAL A 31 -10.21 -43.69 -27.74
CA VAL A 31 -10.26 -44.40 -26.45
C VAL A 31 -11.13 -45.63 -26.63
N SER A 32 -10.50 -46.80 -26.80
CA SER A 32 -11.18 -48.07 -26.56
C SER A 32 -11.03 -48.41 -25.07
N TYR A 33 -12.16 -48.49 -24.37
CA TYR A 33 -12.20 -49.06 -23.03
C TYR A 33 -12.26 -50.59 -23.16
N SER A 34 -11.29 -51.28 -22.57
CA SER A 34 -11.42 -52.69 -22.20
C SER A 34 -11.17 -52.81 -20.68
N PRO A 35 -12.03 -53.52 -19.92
CA PRO A 35 -11.88 -53.68 -18.49
C PRO A 35 -10.87 -54.80 -18.21
N ILE A 36 -9.88 -54.57 -17.33
CA ILE A 36 -9.01 -55.65 -16.86
C ILE A 36 -9.36 -56.04 -15.42
N ILE A 37 -9.58 -57.34 -15.34
CA ILE A 37 -9.93 -58.25 -14.27
C ILE A 37 -8.89 -58.30 -13.13
N SER A 38 -9.45 -58.56 -11.95
CA SER A 38 -8.94 -58.96 -10.63
C SER A 38 -7.55 -59.64 -10.44
N SER A 39 -6.99 -59.38 -9.23
CA SER A 39 -6.24 -60.26 -8.29
C SER A 39 -4.70 -60.41 -8.47
N PRO A 40 -3.87 -60.68 -7.41
CA PRO A 40 -4.20 -61.48 -6.22
C PRO A 40 -3.74 -60.98 -4.83
N SER A 41 -4.31 -61.62 -3.80
CA SER A 41 -4.01 -61.49 -2.36
C SER A 41 -2.61 -61.97 -1.99
N ILE A 42 -1.87 -61.22 -1.17
CA ILE A 42 -0.82 -61.76 -0.27
C ILE A 42 -0.84 -61.02 1.10
N ALA A 43 -1.03 -61.84 2.14
CA ALA A 43 -0.63 -61.79 3.56
C ALA A 43 -0.56 -60.46 4.38
N LYS A 44 -1.35 -60.47 5.47
CA LYS A 44 -1.29 -59.58 6.64
C LYS A 44 0.03 -59.70 7.42
N PRO A 45 0.45 -58.62 8.11
CA PRO A 45 0.99 -58.70 9.45
C PRO A 45 -0.03 -58.19 10.49
N VAL A 46 -0.21 -58.96 11.56
CA VAL A 46 -0.93 -58.58 12.77
C VAL A 46 0.06 -57.90 13.72
N LEU A 47 -0.25 -56.70 14.22
CA LEU A 47 0.21 -56.25 15.54
C LEU A 47 -0.63 -55.08 16.09
N SER A 48 -1.30 -55.38 17.19
CA SER A 48 -1.56 -54.55 18.39
C SER A 48 -2.38 -53.26 18.27
N SER A 49 -3.67 -53.38 18.56
CA SER A 49 -4.55 -52.28 18.97
C SER A 49 -4.29 -51.84 20.41
N THR A 50 -3.86 -50.60 20.61
CA THR A 50 -4.03 -49.84 21.86
C THR A 50 -5.08 -48.74 21.62
N PRO A 51 -6.16 -48.67 22.42
CA PRO A 51 -7.21 -47.68 22.20
C PRO A 51 -6.79 -46.29 22.74
N LEU A 52 -6.96 -45.26 21.89
CA LEU A 52 -6.90 -43.86 22.30
C LEU A 52 -8.09 -43.55 23.22
N VAL A 53 -7.76 -43.00 24.39
CA VAL A 53 -8.67 -42.65 25.47
C VAL A 53 -9.59 -41.50 25.03
N VAL A 54 -10.89 -41.77 25.05
CA VAL A 54 -11.97 -40.78 25.03
C VAL A 54 -11.81 -39.87 26.24
N ARG A 55 -11.56 -38.58 26.04
CA ARG A 55 -11.73 -37.56 27.08
C ARG A 55 -13.14 -37.00 26.99
N THR A 56 -13.96 -37.40 27.96
CA THR A 56 -15.25 -36.81 28.31
C THR A 56 -15.12 -35.32 28.64
N PRO A 57 -16.16 -34.49 28.38
CA PRO A 57 -16.16 -33.08 28.75
C PRO A 57 -16.26 -32.93 30.27
N VAL A 58 -15.36 -32.12 30.84
CA VAL A 58 -15.47 -31.69 32.23
C VAL A 58 -16.50 -30.57 32.29
N THR A 59 -17.59 -30.86 32.99
CA THR A 59 -18.54 -29.86 33.48
C THR A 59 -17.84 -28.93 34.46
N SER A 60 -17.81 -27.63 34.17
CA SER A 60 -17.59 -26.61 35.19
C SER A 60 -18.74 -25.60 35.13
N SER A 61 -19.42 -25.51 36.25
CA SER A 61 -20.54 -24.64 36.54
C SER A 61 -20.10 -23.17 36.49
N PHE A 62 -20.72 -22.37 35.61
CA PHE A 62 -20.66 -20.93 35.72
C PHE A 62 -21.92 -20.41 36.40
N HIS A 63 -21.67 -19.62 37.45
CA HIS A 63 -22.63 -18.86 38.23
C HIS A 63 -23.29 -17.81 37.32
N GLU A 64 -24.59 -17.67 37.51
CA GLU A 64 -25.45 -16.70 36.86
C GLU A 64 -25.16 -15.30 37.46
N GLU A 65 -24.57 -14.40 36.68
CA GLU A 65 -24.53 -12.99 37.04
C GLU A 65 -25.07 -12.17 35.85
N LYS A 66 -26.33 -11.77 35.99
CA LYS A 66 -27.01 -10.80 35.13
C LYS A 66 -26.26 -9.48 35.17
N THR A 67 -25.68 -9.08 34.05
CA THR A 67 -25.36 -7.66 33.80
C THR A 67 -25.88 -7.26 32.42
N GLN A 68 -26.35 -6.03 32.38
CA GLN A 68 -27.27 -5.45 31.41
C GLN A 68 -26.76 -5.46 29.97
N MET A 69 -27.71 -5.61 29.04
CA MET A 69 -27.56 -5.32 27.62
C MET A 69 -27.10 -3.86 27.44
N GLU A 70 -25.91 -3.67 26.86
CA GLU A 70 -25.63 -2.51 26.04
C GLU A 70 -25.67 -2.99 24.58
N ASP A 71 -26.56 -2.36 23.81
CA ASP A 71 -26.71 -2.56 22.36
C ASP A 71 -25.36 -2.27 21.68
N THR A 72 -24.58 -3.31 21.46
CA THR A 72 -23.48 -3.25 20.52
C THR A 72 -24.12 -3.27 19.14
N ILE A 73 -24.29 -2.09 18.55
CA ILE A 73 -24.47 -1.96 17.10
C ILE A 73 -23.20 -2.56 16.50
N VAL A 74 -23.27 -3.83 16.13
CA VAL A 74 -22.28 -4.46 15.26
C VAL A 74 -22.40 -3.74 13.94
N THR A 75 -21.49 -2.81 13.69
CA THR A 75 -21.19 -2.33 12.34
C THR A 75 -20.69 -3.52 11.53
N GLN A 76 -21.62 -4.26 10.91
CA GLN A 76 -21.33 -5.12 9.77
C GLN A 76 -20.93 -4.22 8.61
N SER A 77 -19.66 -3.84 8.55
CA SER A 77 -19.14 -3.09 7.41
C SER A 77 -17.63 -3.30 7.27
N SER A 78 -17.25 -4.48 6.74
CA SER A 78 -16.03 -4.72 5.94
C SER A 78 -15.69 -6.21 5.77
N GLU A 79 -16.17 -7.11 6.64
CA GLU A 79 -15.72 -8.52 6.68
C GLU A 79 -16.19 -9.41 5.50
N ILE A 80 -17.06 -8.92 4.61
CA ILE A 80 -17.69 -9.75 3.57
C ILE A 80 -16.82 -9.87 2.30
N LEU A 81 -15.72 -9.13 2.20
CA LEU A 81 -14.91 -9.07 0.97
C LEU A 81 -13.83 -10.15 0.87
N THR A 82 -13.70 -11.02 1.87
CA THR A 82 -12.46 -11.76 2.04
C THR A 82 -12.57 -13.27 1.98
N LEU A 83 -11.86 -13.89 1.04
CA LEU A 83 -11.55 -15.31 1.08
C LEU A 83 -10.56 -15.56 2.20
N ASP A 84 -11.01 -16.06 3.35
CA ASP A 84 -10.18 -16.23 4.55
C ASP A 84 -9.41 -14.96 4.95
N GLY A 85 -9.97 -13.76 4.80
CA GLY A 85 -9.25 -12.50 5.09
C GLY A 85 -8.49 -11.85 3.91
N ILE A 86 -8.51 -12.44 2.69
CA ILE A 86 -7.95 -11.87 1.47
C ILE A 86 -9.03 -11.22 0.60
N GLN A 87 -8.90 -9.92 0.33
CA GLN A 87 -9.68 -9.26 -0.72
C GLN A 87 -9.25 -9.77 -2.10
N ILE A 88 -10.18 -10.33 -2.88
CA ILE A 88 -9.92 -10.75 -4.26
C ILE A 88 -10.14 -9.56 -5.19
N PHE A 89 -9.03 -9.02 -5.68
CA PHE A 89 -8.96 -7.82 -6.51
C PHE A 89 -9.45 -6.53 -5.83
N PRO A 90 -8.94 -5.36 -6.28
CA PRO A 90 -9.45 -4.06 -5.85
C PRO A 90 -10.98 -3.94 -6.02
N GLU A 91 -11.63 -3.09 -5.21
CA GLU A 91 -13.08 -2.85 -5.33
C GLU A 91 -13.47 -2.25 -6.70
N ASP A 92 -12.56 -1.48 -7.31
CA ASP A 92 -12.71 -0.89 -8.64
C ASP A 92 -12.27 -1.83 -9.77
N ASN A 93 -11.97 -3.09 -9.47
CA ASN A 93 -11.72 -4.11 -10.49
C ASN A 93 -13.05 -4.50 -11.16
N ILE A 94 -13.06 -4.69 -12.48
CA ILE A 94 -14.24 -5.10 -13.25
C ILE A 94 -14.92 -6.38 -12.74
N TRP A 95 -14.23 -7.27 -12.02
CA TRP A 95 -14.86 -8.40 -11.33
C TRP A 95 -15.84 -7.94 -10.22
N ASN A 96 -15.52 -6.85 -9.54
CA ASN A 96 -16.16 -6.34 -8.32
C ASN A 96 -17.07 -5.11 -8.59
N VAL A 97 -17.18 -4.65 -9.83
CA VAL A 97 -18.02 -3.50 -10.21
C VAL A 97 -19.42 -3.94 -10.66
N PRO A 98 -20.50 -3.34 -10.14
CA PRO A 98 -21.87 -3.60 -10.61
C PRO A 98 -22.09 -3.20 -12.07
N ILE A 99 -22.90 -3.97 -12.79
CA ILE A 99 -23.25 -3.77 -14.20
C ILE A 99 -24.76 -3.71 -14.45
N ASP A 100 -25.58 -3.69 -13.40
CA ASP A 100 -27.05 -3.64 -13.44
C ASP A 100 -27.61 -2.39 -14.13
N THR A 101 -26.81 -1.32 -14.20
CA THR A 101 -27.16 -0.06 -14.88
C THR A 101 -26.58 0.06 -16.28
N MET A 102 -25.73 -0.89 -16.71
CA MET A 102 -25.09 -0.82 -18.02
C MET A 102 -26.10 -0.98 -19.16
N PRO A 103 -25.87 -0.33 -20.32
CA PRO A 103 -26.74 -0.50 -21.47
C PRO A 103 -26.70 -1.95 -21.98
N VAL A 104 -27.85 -2.45 -22.45
CA VAL A 104 -27.94 -3.74 -23.13
C VAL A 104 -27.08 -3.68 -24.39
N ASP A 105 -26.32 -4.75 -24.63
CA ASP A 105 -25.51 -4.86 -25.84
C ASP A 105 -26.41 -5.01 -27.08
N PRO A 106 -26.15 -4.27 -28.18
CA PRO A 106 -26.94 -4.39 -29.40
C PRO A 106 -27.04 -5.80 -29.99
N ARG A 107 -26.09 -6.70 -29.67
CA ARG A 107 -26.09 -8.11 -30.11
C ARG A 107 -26.64 -9.08 -29.06
N SER A 108 -27.24 -8.58 -27.97
CA SER A 108 -27.75 -9.42 -26.89
C SER A 108 -28.63 -10.56 -27.41
N ASP A 109 -29.62 -10.29 -28.27
CA ASP A 109 -30.52 -11.32 -28.80
C ASP A 109 -29.79 -12.38 -29.64
N ASP A 110 -28.76 -11.99 -30.39
CA ASP A 110 -27.95 -12.92 -31.18
C ASP A 110 -27.15 -13.85 -30.27
N TYR A 111 -26.49 -13.29 -29.25
CA TYR A 111 -25.71 -14.05 -28.27
C TYR A 111 -26.59 -15.00 -27.45
N ILE A 112 -27.75 -14.53 -26.98
CA ILE A 112 -28.70 -15.39 -26.25
C ILE A 112 -29.18 -16.53 -27.17
N ARG A 113 -29.50 -16.25 -28.44
CA ARG A 113 -29.91 -17.28 -29.41
C ARG A 113 -28.80 -18.30 -29.68
N SER A 114 -27.56 -17.86 -29.89
CA SER A 114 -26.43 -18.77 -30.15
C SER A 114 -26.07 -19.62 -28.93
N MET A 115 -26.28 -19.10 -27.72
CA MET A 115 -26.12 -19.84 -26.47
C MET A 115 -27.32 -20.74 -26.11
N GLY A 116 -28.27 -20.92 -27.03
CA GLY A 116 -29.37 -21.89 -26.90
C GLY A 116 -30.71 -21.29 -26.43
N GLY A 117 -30.82 -19.97 -26.29
CA GLY A 117 -32.08 -19.28 -26.01
C GLY A 117 -32.83 -19.86 -24.81
N ASP A 118 -34.05 -20.33 -25.03
CA ASP A 118 -34.93 -20.92 -24.02
C ASP A 118 -34.70 -22.43 -23.80
N THR A 119 -33.86 -23.06 -24.62
CA THR A 119 -33.54 -24.50 -24.55
C THR A 119 -32.39 -24.81 -23.59
N GLN A 120 -31.60 -23.80 -23.23
CA GLN A 120 -30.54 -23.89 -22.24
C GLN A 120 -30.90 -23.09 -21.00
N THR A 121 -30.41 -23.55 -19.86
CA THR A 121 -30.70 -23.00 -18.54
C THR A 121 -29.43 -22.81 -17.73
N ALA A 122 -29.47 -21.95 -16.72
CA ALA A 122 -28.34 -21.79 -15.79
C ALA A 122 -28.14 -23.08 -14.99
N LYS A 123 -26.95 -23.67 -15.08
CA LYS A 123 -26.66 -24.98 -14.49
C LYS A 123 -25.52 -24.84 -13.47
N PRO A 124 -25.79 -24.95 -12.17
CA PRO A 124 -24.71 -24.95 -11.19
C PRO A 124 -23.89 -26.23 -11.35
N GLN A 125 -22.58 -26.04 -11.53
CA GLN A 125 -21.57 -27.10 -11.62
C GLN A 125 -20.86 -27.30 -10.28
N PHE A 126 -21.55 -27.07 -9.17
CA PHE A 126 -21.08 -27.24 -7.79
C PHE A 126 -22.24 -27.70 -6.89
N TYR A 127 -21.98 -28.60 -5.94
CA TYR A 127 -22.97 -29.16 -5.00
C TYR A 127 -22.28 -29.64 -3.72
N SER A 128 -23.08 -30.00 -2.71
CA SER A 128 -22.60 -30.76 -1.55
C SER A 128 -22.44 -32.24 -1.89
N GLY A 129 -21.52 -32.89 -1.18
CA GLY A 129 -21.18 -34.30 -1.35
C GLY A 129 -20.29 -34.60 -2.56
N LEU A 130 -20.21 -35.89 -2.87
CA LEU A 130 -19.33 -36.44 -3.90
C LEU A 130 -20.13 -36.87 -5.12
N LYS A 131 -19.65 -36.50 -6.31
CA LYS A 131 -20.11 -37.08 -7.58
C LYS A 131 -19.06 -38.07 -8.06
N ASN A 132 -19.42 -39.33 -8.22
CA ASN A 132 -18.48 -40.42 -8.58
C ASN A 132 -17.26 -40.51 -7.63
N GLY A 133 -17.46 -40.21 -6.34
CA GLY A 133 -16.40 -40.29 -5.32
C GLY A 133 -15.50 -39.06 -5.21
N VAL A 134 -15.78 -37.99 -5.95
CA VAL A 134 -15.00 -36.74 -5.92
C VAL A 134 -15.89 -35.52 -5.69
N PRO A 135 -15.41 -34.47 -4.98
CA PRO A 135 -16.19 -33.25 -4.77
C PRO A 135 -16.59 -32.62 -6.11
N TRP A 136 -17.81 -32.09 -6.19
CA TRP A 136 -18.32 -31.46 -7.42
C TRP A 136 -18.19 -29.95 -7.36
N GLY A 137 -17.37 -29.39 -8.24
CA GLY A 137 -17.01 -27.97 -8.30
C GLY A 137 -15.51 -27.80 -8.51
N ILE A 138 -15.03 -26.56 -8.46
CA ILE A 138 -13.61 -26.23 -8.61
C ILE A 138 -13.05 -25.92 -7.21
N PRO A 139 -12.24 -26.80 -6.61
CA PRO A 139 -11.62 -26.51 -5.33
C PRO A 139 -10.45 -25.55 -5.48
N TYR A 140 -10.03 -24.94 -4.36
CA TYR A 140 -8.82 -24.13 -4.28
C TYR A 140 -8.01 -24.52 -3.04
N ASN A 141 -6.71 -24.25 -3.11
CA ASN A 141 -5.74 -24.47 -2.05
C ASN A 141 -5.35 -23.12 -1.47
N VAL A 142 -5.15 -23.02 -0.15
CA VAL A 142 -4.54 -21.85 0.49
C VAL A 142 -3.20 -22.28 1.05
N VAL A 143 -2.15 -21.52 0.74
CA VAL A 143 -0.77 -21.82 1.14
C VAL A 143 -0.14 -20.60 1.83
N PRO A 144 0.82 -20.81 2.76
CA PRO A 144 1.60 -19.71 3.35
C PRO A 144 2.52 -19.07 2.30
N GLY A 145 3.01 -17.86 2.58
CA GLY A 145 3.84 -17.10 1.64
C GLY A 145 5.24 -17.69 1.41
N ASP A 146 5.66 -18.62 2.27
CA ASP A 146 6.91 -19.36 2.16
C ASP A 146 6.75 -20.77 1.57
N GLN A 147 5.56 -21.12 1.05
CA GLN A 147 5.30 -22.41 0.40
C GLN A 147 6.33 -22.68 -0.72
N PRO A 148 7.10 -23.78 -0.63
CA PRO A 148 8.06 -24.14 -1.66
C PRO A 148 7.41 -24.24 -3.04
N LYS A 149 8.05 -23.63 -4.03
CA LYS A 149 7.62 -23.70 -5.43
C LYS A 149 8.22 -24.92 -6.12
N VAL A 150 7.41 -25.54 -6.98
CA VAL A 150 7.74 -26.72 -7.77
C VAL A 150 7.71 -26.34 -9.24
N ASP A 151 8.67 -26.86 -10.01
CA ASP A 151 8.67 -26.70 -11.46
C ASP A 151 7.54 -27.53 -12.09
N VAL A 152 6.85 -26.92 -13.05
CA VAL A 152 5.76 -27.56 -13.80
C VAL A 152 6.09 -27.50 -15.28
N THR A 153 6.03 -28.64 -15.96
CA THR A 153 6.19 -28.67 -17.42
C THR A 153 4.87 -28.26 -18.07
N ILE A 154 4.85 -27.10 -18.72
CA ILE A 154 3.66 -26.52 -19.36
C ILE A 154 3.62 -26.86 -20.86
N TYR A 155 2.50 -27.39 -21.36
CA TYR A 155 2.33 -27.72 -22.78
C TYR A 155 2.11 -26.48 -23.66
N TYR A 156 1.33 -25.51 -23.19
CA TYR A 156 1.04 -24.26 -23.89
C TYR A 156 1.94 -23.11 -23.37
N GLU A 157 3.26 -23.33 -23.38
CA GLU A 157 4.23 -22.40 -22.78
C GLU A 157 4.21 -20.98 -23.37
N HIS A 158 3.89 -20.84 -24.67
CA HIS A 158 3.89 -19.54 -25.36
C HIS A 158 2.72 -18.62 -24.99
N GLU A 159 1.75 -19.13 -24.25
CA GLU A 159 0.54 -18.43 -23.81
C GLU A 159 0.27 -18.59 -22.30
N SER A 160 1.27 -19.06 -21.55
CA SER A 160 1.20 -19.35 -20.11
C SER A 160 2.30 -18.65 -19.33
N ASP A 161 2.14 -18.59 -18.01
CA ASP A 161 3.26 -18.36 -17.09
C ASP A 161 3.93 -19.71 -16.82
N CYS A 162 5.23 -19.84 -17.08
CA CYS A 162 5.90 -21.15 -16.95
C CYS A 162 6.16 -21.59 -15.50
N GLY A 163 5.82 -20.76 -14.50
CA GLY A 163 6.07 -21.03 -13.09
C GLY A 163 7.45 -20.56 -12.61
N PRO A 164 7.98 -21.13 -11.51
CA PRO A 164 7.45 -22.27 -10.75
C PRO A 164 6.20 -21.94 -9.91
N TYR A 165 5.52 -22.99 -9.42
CA TYR A 165 4.20 -22.90 -8.76
C TYR A 165 4.23 -23.39 -7.29
N PRO A 166 3.57 -22.72 -6.33
CA PRO A 166 3.59 -23.11 -4.90
C PRO A 166 2.65 -24.30 -4.60
N ILE A 167 2.87 -25.44 -5.25
CA ILE A 167 2.02 -26.63 -5.12
C ILE A 167 2.22 -27.27 -3.73
N PRO A 168 1.17 -27.39 -2.89
CA PRO A 168 1.28 -28.09 -1.61
C PRO A 168 1.39 -29.61 -1.79
N GLU A 169 1.79 -30.34 -0.74
CA GLU A 169 2.04 -31.80 -0.83
C GLU A 169 0.79 -32.61 -1.24
N ASN A 170 -0.39 -32.19 -0.80
CA ASN A 170 -1.67 -32.85 -1.09
C ASN A 170 -2.66 -31.83 -1.69
N PRO A 171 -2.42 -31.39 -2.94
CA PRO A 171 -3.23 -30.34 -3.52
C PRO A 171 -4.63 -30.85 -3.83
N LEU A 172 -5.62 -30.02 -3.54
CA LEU A 172 -6.96 -30.16 -4.09
C LEU A 172 -6.92 -29.81 -5.58
N ILE A 173 -7.45 -30.73 -6.39
CA ILE A 173 -7.54 -30.60 -7.85
C ILE A 173 -8.96 -31.01 -8.22
N GLN A 174 -9.57 -30.27 -9.15
CA GLN A 174 -10.83 -30.70 -9.75
C GLN A 174 -10.66 -32.08 -10.40
N GLN A 175 -11.62 -32.96 -10.18
CA GLN A 175 -11.53 -34.35 -10.67
C GLN A 175 -12.49 -34.59 -11.83
N ASP A 176 -12.32 -33.80 -12.89
CA ASP A 176 -13.06 -33.93 -14.14
C ASP A 176 -12.12 -33.86 -15.36
N HIS A 177 -12.59 -33.41 -16.53
CA HIS A 177 -11.77 -33.36 -17.74
C HIS A 177 -10.61 -32.35 -17.65
N ASP A 178 -10.78 -31.27 -16.89
CA ASP A 178 -9.88 -30.12 -16.96
C ASP A 178 -8.85 -30.10 -15.84
N PHE A 179 -9.06 -30.85 -14.75
CA PHE A 179 -8.11 -30.97 -13.64
C PHE A 179 -7.54 -29.61 -13.18
N HIS A 180 -8.43 -28.63 -12.99
CA HIS A 180 -8.03 -27.31 -12.49
C HIS A 180 -7.43 -27.42 -11.09
N MET A 181 -6.25 -26.84 -10.91
CA MET A 181 -5.61 -26.64 -9.61
C MET A 181 -5.46 -25.14 -9.36
N LEU A 182 -6.19 -24.64 -8.37
CA LEU A 182 -6.13 -23.24 -7.95
C LEU A 182 -5.37 -23.15 -6.62
N ILE A 183 -4.44 -22.22 -6.51
CA ILE A 183 -3.59 -22.04 -5.32
C ILE A 183 -3.54 -20.55 -4.98
N VAL A 184 -3.93 -20.23 -3.75
CA VAL A 184 -3.92 -18.88 -3.19
C VAL A 184 -2.75 -18.78 -2.22
N ASP A 185 -1.76 -17.99 -2.58
CA ASP A 185 -0.71 -17.53 -1.69
C ASP A 185 -1.24 -16.32 -0.91
N LYS A 186 -1.69 -16.60 0.31
CA LYS A 186 -2.43 -15.63 1.12
C LYS A 186 -1.59 -14.44 1.56
N GLU A 187 -0.35 -14.69 1.94
CA GLU A 187 0.52 -13.68 2.54
C GLU A 187 1.11 -12.75 1.49
N ASN A 188 1.43 -13.28 0.30
CA ASN A 188 1.95 -12.47 -0.80
C ASN A 188 0.86 -11.93 -1.72
N GLY A 189 -0.40 -12.37 -1.57
CA GLY A 189 -1.54 -11.86 -2.35
C GLY A 189 -1.54 -12.33 -3.81
N TYR A 190 -1.16 -13.58 -4.07
CA TYR A 190 -1.11 -14.14 -5.43
C TYR A 190 -2.05 -15.33 -5.61
N LEU A 191 -2.62 -15.42 -6.80
CA LEU A 191 -3.38 -16.57 -7.28
C LEU A 191 -2.61 -17.24 -8.40
N TYR A 192 -2.48 -18.56 -8.29
CA TYR A 192 -1.86 -19.42 -9.27
C TYR A 192 -2.88 -20.45 -9.73
N GLU A 193 -3.04 -20.62 -11.04
CA GLU A 193 -4.02 -21.52 -11.63
C GLU A 193 -3.35 -22.37 -12.70
N LEU A 194 -3.63 -23.68 -12.68
CA LEU A 194 -3.15 -24.63 -13.67
C LEU A 194 -4.33 -25.36 -14.31
N ASN A 195 -4.30 -25.51 -15.64
CA ASN A 195 -5.17 -26.42 -16.38
C ASN A 195 -4.49 -27.78 -16.51
N LYS A 196 -5.25 -28.88 -16.50
CA LYS A 196 -4.78 -30.24 -16.73
C LYS A 196 -3.58 -30.60 -15.85
N ALA A 197 -3.63 -30.19 -14.58
CA ALA A 197 -2.54 -30.41 -13.64
C ALA A 197 -2.48 -31.91 -13.26
N ILE A 198 -1.37 -32.57 -13.61
CA ILE A 198 -1.18 -34.00 -13.36
C ILE A 198 0.20 -34.22 -12.76
N GLN A 199 0.22 -34.89 -11.60
CA GLN A 199 1.46 -35.40 -11.03
C GLN A 199 1.86 -36.69 -11.75
N GLN A 200 3.07 -36.72 -12.27
CA GLN A 200 3.66 -37.86 -12.93
C GLN A 200 4.17 -38.88 -11.90
N ALA A 201 4.41 -40.12 -12.34
CA ALA A 201 4.85 -41.20 -11.46
C ALA A 201 6.22 -40.97 -10.80
N ASP A 202 7.04 -40.09 -11.36
CA ASP A 202 8.33 -39.66 -10.83
C ASP A 202 8.23 -38.48 -9.85
N GLY A 203 7.02 -37.99 -9.58
CA GLY A 203 6.73 -36.86 -8.69
C GLY A 203 6.71 -35.49 -9.38
N ASN A 204 7.13 -35.39 -10.64
CA ASN A 204 7.12 -34.14 -11.41
C ASN A 204 5.70 -33.74 -11.80
N TRP A 205 5.48 -32.45 -12.02
CA TRP A 205 4.17 -31.93 -12.45
C TRP A 205 4.16 -31.56 -13.93
N THR A 206 3.06 -31.88 -14.60
CA THR A 206 2.73 -31.35 -15.92
C THR A 206 1.40 -30.60 -15.87
N ALA A 207 1.23 -29.63 -16.75
CA ALA A 207 -0.03 -28.91 -16.93
C ALA A 207 -0.21 -28.46 -18.39
N GLY A 208 -1.47 -28.32 -18.81
CA GLY A 208 -1.86 -27.74 -20.09
C GLY A 208 -1.34 -26.31 -20.20
N SER A 209 -1.86 -25.46 -19.32
CA SER A 209 -1.52 -24.05 -19.21
C SER A 209 -1.34 -23.66 -17.75
N GLY A 210 -0.73 -22.52 -17.53
CA GLY A 210 -0.53 -21.95 -16.20
C GLY A 210 -0.69 -20.43 -16.20
N ALA A 211 -1.29 -19.91 -15.14
CA ALA A 211 -1.62 -18.50 -15.01
C ALA A 211 -1.38 -17.99 -13.59
N VAL A 212 -0.73 -16.84 -13.48
CA VAL A 212 -0.48 -16.15 -12.21
C VAL A 212 -1.14 -14.77 -12.21
N TYR A 213 -1.77 -14.42 -11.09
CA TYR A 213 -2.47 -13.15 -10.90
C TYR A 213 -2.09 -12.53 -9.57
N ASN A 214 -1.85 -11.21 -9.56
CA ASN A 214 -1.73 -10.45 -8.32
C ASN A 214 -3.14 -10.05 -7.86
N LEU A 215 -3.60 -10.61 -6.74
CA LEU A 215 -4.93 -10.38 -6.20
C LEU A 215 -5.12 -8.97 -5.63
N SER A 216 -4.06 -8.19 -5.48
CA SER A 216 -4.14 -6.79 -5.03
C SER A 216 -4.05 -5.78 -6.18
N SER A 217 -4.03 -6.24 -7.44
CA SER A 217 -3.83 -5.39 -8.61
C SER A 217 -4.99 -5.43 -9.59
N ASN A 218 -5.08 -4.39 -10.42
CA ASN A 218 -5.93 -4.32 -11.61
C ASN A 218 -5.18 -4.72 -12.89
N ASP A 219 -4.01 -5.35 -12.79
CA ASP A 219 -3.26 -5.81 -13.96
C ASP A 219 -4.00 -6.94 -14.69
N LEU A 220 -4.10 -6.83 -16.02
CA LEU A 220 -4.56 -7.91 -16.88
C LEU A 220 -3.38 -8.76 -17.34
N ARG A 221 -3.65 -10.01 -17.73
CA ARG A 221 -2.65 -10.87 -18.38
C ARG A 221 -2.12 -10.24 -19.66
N THR A 222 -0.96 -10.70 -20.12
CA THR A 222 -0.48 -10.40 -21.47
C THR A 222 -1.56 -10.70 -22.51
N ILE A 223 -1.74 -9.82 -23.49
CA ILE A 223 -2.73 -10.03 -24.54
C ILE A 223 -2.41 -11.32 -25.31
N CYS A 224 -3.45 -12.06 -25.67
CA CYS A 224 -3.38 -13.39 -26.28
C CYS A 224 -2.81 -14.50 -25.38
N PHE A 225 -2.45 -14.23 -24.11
CA PHE A 225 -2.17 -15.33 -23.19
C PHE A 225 -3.48 -15.94 -22.71
N THR A 226 -3.57 -17.26 -22.81
CA THR A 226 -4.69 -18.00 -22.21
C THR A 226 -4.59 -17.97 -20.68
N SER A 227 -5.58 -18.56 -20.02
CA SER A 227 -5.57 -18.82 -18.58
C SER A 227 -5.57 -20.33 -18.32
N ALA A 228 -5.78 -20.76 -17.08
CA ALA A 228 -6.05 -22.16 -16.76
C ALA A 228 -7.37 -22.69 -17.40
N ASP A 229 -8.03 -21.88 -18.21
CA ASP A 229 -9.32 -22.12 -18.80
C ASP A 229 -9.24 -21.70 -20.28
N ALA A 230 -9.81 -20.56 -20.69
CA ALA A 230 -9.67 -20.13 -22.07
C ALA A 230 -9.64 -18.61 -22.32
N ALA A 231 -10.39 -17.80 -21.57
CA ALA A 231 -10.53 -16.36 -21.87
C ALA A 231 -9.30 -15.49 -21.48
N GLY A 232 -8.25 -16.06 -20.90
CA GLY A 232 -7.18 -15.28 -20.28
C GLY A 232 -7.65 -14.55 -19.00
N LEU A 233 -8.69 -15.11 -18.37
CA LEU A 233 -9.30 -14.63 -17.14
C LEU A 233 -9.07 -15.63 -15.99
N PRO A 234 -8.95 -15.14 -14.73
CA PRO A 234 -8.81 -16.01 -13.57
C PRO A 234 -10.12 -16.77 -13.28
N ILE A 235 -10.01 -18.01 -12.80
CA ILE A 235 -11.14 -18.87 -12.43
C ILE A 235 -11.67 -18.50 -11.04
N LEU A 236 -10.79 -18.45 -10.02
CA LEU A 236 -11.19 -18.26 -8.61
C LEU A 236 -12.11 -17.05 -8.37
N PRO A 237 -11.84 -15.85 -8.93
CA PRO A 237 -12.68 -14.66 -8.72
C PRO A 237 -14.09 -14.80 -9.30
N GLY A 238 -14.33 -15.77 -10.18
CA GLY A 238 -15.63 -16.06 -10.75
C GLY A 238 -16.39 -17.20 -10.08
N LEU A 239 -15.81 -17.88 -9.08
CA LEU A 239 -16.45 -19.01 -8.40
C LEU A 239 -17.47 -18.54 -7.37
N VAL A 240 -18.67 -19.11 -7.40
CA VAL A 240 -19.63 -19.01 -6.29
C VAL A 240 -19.06 -19.74 -5.07
N ARG A 241 -19.01 -19.06 -3.92
CA ARG A 241 -18.53 -19.64 -2.65
C ARG A 241 -19.63 -19.66 -1.59
N TYR A 242 -19.63 -20.72 -0.78
CA TYR A 242 -20.66 -20.93 0.24
C TYR A 242 -20.70 -19.78 1.25
N GLU A 243 -19.54 -19.29 1.70
CA GLU A 243 -19.50 -18.26 2.74
C GLU A 243 -20.09 -16.92 2.29
N GLU A 244 -19.93 -16.56 1.02
CA GLU A 244 -20.56 -15.37 0.44
C GLU A 244 -22.08 -15.52 0.37
N VAL A 245 -22.54 -16.72 -0.04
CA VAL A 245 -23.97 -17.03 -0.06
C VAL A 245 -24.56 -17.04 1.35
N ALA A 246 -23.85 -17.62 2.32
CA ALA A 246 -24.26 -17.64 3.72
C ALA A 246 -24.26 -16.25 4.37
N ALA A 247 -23.35 -15.36 3.94
CA ALA A 247 -23.34 -13.94 4.31
C ALA A 247 -24.47 -13.13 3.66
N GLY A 248 -25.16 -13.70 2.65
CA GLY A 248 -26.32 -13.10 2.00
C GLY A 248 -26.01 -12.24 0.78
N GLU A 249 -24.75 -12.13 0.35
CA GLU A 249 -24.36 -11.36 -0.83
C GLU A 249 -23.06 -11.88 -1.45
N ILE A 250 -23.06 -12.03 -2.77
CA ILE A 250 -21.84 -12.20 -3.58
C ILE A 250 -21.53 -10.85 -4.23
N ARG A 251 -20.30 -10.36 -4.05
CA ARG A 251 -19.87 -9.01 -4.46
C ARG A 251 -19.02 -8.98 -5.72
N HIS A 252 -19.11 -10.02 -6.53
CA HIS A 252 -18.35 -10.16 -7.75
C HIS A 252 -19.16 -10.85 -8.84
N ALA A 253 -18.65 -10.78 -10.06
CA ALA A 253 -19.19 -11.47 -11.21
C ALA A 253 -19.03 -12.99 -11.10
N ILE A 254 -19.99 -13.74 -11.64
CA ILE A 254 -19.91 -15.21 -11.65
C ILE A 254 -19.42 -15.70 -13.02
N ARG A 255 -18.52 -16.67 -13.03
CA ARG A 255 -18.04 -17.31 -14.27
C ARG A 255 -19.17 -18.10 -14.93
N THR A 256 -19.30 -17.96 -16.26
CA THR A 256 -20.16 -18.81 -17.10
C THR A 256 -19.42 -19.32 -18.34
N THR A 257 -19.98 -20.36 -18.99
CA THR A 257 -19.46 -20.90 -20.25
C THR A 257 -20.49 -20.82 -21.40
N ALA A 258 -20.02 -21.00 -22.63
CA ALA A 258 -20.82 -21.09 -23.85
C ALA A 258 -20.25 -22.21 -24.74
N ILE A 259 -21.07 -23.07 -25.34
CA ILE A 259 -20.56 -24.16 -26.21
C ILE A 259 -19.71 -23.62 -27.37
N ASP A 260 -20.18 -22.53 -27.97
CA ASP A 260 -19.54 -21.89 -29.11
C ASP A 260 -19.35 -20.40 -28.82
N THR A 261 -18.13 -19.93 -29.05
CA THR A 261 -17.77 -18.49 -29.05
C THR A 261 -17.19 -18.11 -30.39
N GLN A 262 -17.13 -16.82 -30.68
CA GLN A 262 -16.39 -16.34 -31.84
C GLN A 262 -14.88 -16.22 -31.54
N LYS A 263 -14.07 -16.15 -32.59
CA LYS A 263 -12.62 -15.89 -32.62
C LYS A 263 -12.34 -14.43 -32.29
N ALA A 264 -12.81 -14.00 -31.13
CA ALA A 264 -12.64 -12.67 -30.59
C ALA A 264 -12.83 -12.71 -29.07
N PHE A 265 -12.27 -11.71 -28.41
CA PHE A 265 -12.50 -11.42 -27.01
C PHE A 265 -12.77 -9.93 -26.84
N VAL A 266 -13.46 -9.57 -25.75
CA VAL A 266 -13.71 -8.19 -25.33
C VAL A 266 -13.15 -7.98 -23.93
N TRP A 267 -12.79 -6.74 -23.61
CA TRP A 267 -12.30 -6.37 -22.28
C TRP A 267 -13.28 -6.86 -21.18
N PRO A 268 -12.78 -7.50 -20.10
CA PRO A 268 -11.38 -7.64 -19.69
C PRO A 268 -10.65 -8.91 -20.19
N ALA A 269 -11.30 -9.78 -20.99
CA ALA A 269 -10.66 -10.99 -21.48
C ALA A 269 -9.45 -10.66 -22.37
N ARG A 270 -8.53 -11.63 -22.46
CA ARG A 270 -7.24 -11.51 -23.15
C ARG A 270 -7.04 -12.57 -24.23
N HIS A 271 -7.92 -13.56 -24.31
CA HIS A 271 -7.77 -14.68 -25.22
C HIS A 271 -9.13 -15.20 -25.72
N TYR A 272 -9.14 -15.81 -26.90
CA TYR A 272 -10.32 -16.44 -27.53
C TYR A 272 -10.09 -17.94 -27.66
N ALA A 273 -11.14 -18.75 -27.69
CA ALA A 273 -11.01 -20.23 -27.69
C ALA A 273 -11.70 -20.92 -28.87
N SER A 274 -11.87 -20.20 -29.99
CA SER A 274 -12.63 -20.66 -31.14
C SER A 274 -12.02 -20.16 -32.45
N ASP A 275 -12.31 -20.88 -33.53
CA ASP A 275 -12.01 -20.45 -34.91
C ASP A 275 -13.23 -19.84 -35.62
N LEU A 276 -14.40 -19.83 -35.00
CA LEU A 276 -15.63 -19.29 -35.58
C LEU A 276 -15.55 -17.78 -35.72
N THR A 277 -15.82 -17.21 -36.90
CA THR A 277 -15.77 -15.76 -37.11
C THR A 277 -17.15 -15.09 -37.16
N ASN A 278 -18.23 -15.84 -36.87
CA ASN A 278 -19.59 -15.32 -36.92
C ASN A 278 -19.86 -14.39 -35.71
N PRO A 279 -20.16 -13.09 -35.95
CA PRO A 279 -20.41 -12.12 -34.88
C PRO A 279 -21.70 -12.33 -34.08
N GLU A 280 -22.54 -13.30 -34.47
CA GLU A 280 -23.71 -13.71 -33.68
C GLU A 280 -23.34 -14.57 -32.47
N TYR A 281 -22.12 -15.10 -32.40
CA TYR A 281 -21.64 -15.82 -31.23
C TYR A 281 -20.92 -14.85 -30.29
N PRO A 282 -21.07 -15.01 -28.96
CA PRO A 282 -20.45 -14.10 -28.02
C PRO A 282 -18.91 -14.21 -28.07
N PRO A 283 -18.18 -13.09 -27.95
CA PRO A 283 -16.74 -13.12 -27.72
C PRO A 283 -16.43 -13.55 -26.29
N MET A 284 -15.23 -14.09 -26.06
CA MET A 284 -14.74 -14.30 -24.68
C MET A 284 -14.72 -12.99 -23.90
N GLY A 285 -15.02 -13.05 -22.60
CA GLY A 285 -15.15 -11.89 -21.73
C GLY A 285 -16.49 -11.16 -21.82
N GLN A 286 -17.40 -11.55 -22.74
CA GLN A 286 -18.72 -10.95 -22.83
C GLN A 286 -19.45 -11.03 -21.49
N ARG A 287 -19.98 -9.89 -21.05
CA ARG A 287 -20.81 -9.78 -19.84
C ARG A 287 -22.27 -9.99 -20.16
N PHE A 288 -22.93 -10.76 -19.32
CA PHE A 288 -24.38 -10.93 -19.29
C PHE A 288 -24.90 -10.62 -17.89
N ARG A 289 -26.16 -10.22 -17.77
CA ARG A 289 -26.86 -10.12 -16.49
C ARG A 289 -28.20 -10.81 -16.54
N LEU A 290 -28.64 -11.33 -15.40
CA LEU A 290 -30.03 -11.73 -15.21
C LEU A 290 -30.89 -10.46 -15.29
N LYS A 291 -31.98 -10.49 -16.06
CA LYS A 291 -32.84 -9.32 -16.23
C LYS A 291 -33.42 -8.87 -14.88
N SER A 292 -33.47 -7.56 -14.67
CA SER A 292 -34.04 -6.97 -13.46
C SER A 292 -35.53 -7.35 -13.27
N SER A 293 -36.24 -7.63 -14.36
CA SER A 293 -37.63 -8.09 -14.36
C SER A 293 -37.82 -9.54 -13.92
N PHE A 294 -36.75 -10.34 -13.80
CA PHE A 294 -36.86 -11.72 -13.34
C PHE A 294 -37.16 -11.76 -11.85
N ASP A 295 -38.30 -12.34 -11.46
CA ASP A 295 -38.72 -12.42 -10.07
C ASP A 295 -37.97 -13.53 -9.32
N THR A 296 -37.23 -13.13 -8.30
CA THR A 296 -36.40 -14.02 -7.46
C THR A 296 -37.05 -14.31 -6.11
N SER A 297 -38.18 -13.67 -5.78
CA SER A 297 -38.79 -13.73 -4.44
C SER A 297 -39.30 -15.13 -4.06
N GLY A 298 -39.64 -15.96 -5.05
CA GLY A 298 -40.10 -17.33 -4.85
C GLY A 298 -38.99 -18.38 -4.73
N TYR A 299 -37.72 -17.99 -4.81
CA TYR A 299 -36.59 -18.92 -4.81
C TYR A 299 -36.00 -19.14 -3.40
N PRO A 300 -35.46 -20.34 -3.10
CA PRO A 300 -34.75 -20.59 -1.84
C PRO A 300 -33.55 -19.66 -1.65
N ASP A 301 -33.21 -19.38 -0.39
CA ASP A 301 -32.24 -18.33 -0.04
C ASP A 301 -30.88 -18.47 -0.75
N GLN A 302 -30.28 -19.67 -0.76
CA GLN A 302 -28.99 -19.87 -1.43
C GLN A 302 -29.05 -19.57 -2.93
N ALA A 303 -30.11 -20.00 -3.61
CA ALA A 303 -30.30 -19.70 -5.02
C ALA A 303 -30.59 -18.22 -5.26
N ARG A 304 -31.40 -17.60 -4.40
CA ARG A 304 -31.77 -16.19 -4.49
C ARG A 304 -30.56 -15.26 -4.38
N VAL A 305 -29.62 -15.52 -3.47
CA VAL A 305 -28.38 -14.72 -3.34
C VAL A 305 -27.55 -14.77 -4.64
N ILE A 306 -27.40 -15.98 -5.22
CA ILE A 306 -26.70 -16.15 -6.49
C ILE A 306 -27.42 -15.40 -7.62
N MET A 307 -28.76 -15.42 -7.65
CA MET A 307 -29.55 -14.68 -8.64
C MET A 307 -29.39 -13.16 -8.52
N GLU A 308 -29.39 -12.63 -7.30
CA GLU A 308 -29.17 -11.20 -7.09
C GLU A 308 -27.75 -10.77 -7.49
N ALA A 309 -26.75 -11.63 -7.28
CA ALA A 309 -25.42 -11.40 -7.82
C ALA A 309 -25.39 -11.39 -9.35
N MET A 310 -26.08 -12.33 -10.01
CA MET A 310 -26.23 -12.35 -11.47
C MET A 310 -27.01 -11.14 -12.02
N LYS A 311 -27.87 -10.50 -11.24
CA LYS A 311 -28.50 -9.22 -11.62
C LYS A 311 -27.53 -8.05 -11.49
N LYS A 312 -26.85 -7.96 -10.33
CA LYS A 312 -26.01 -6.82 -9.93
C LYS A 312 -24.64 -6.81 -10.61
N TYR A 313 -23.89 -7.91 -10.47
CA TYR A 313 -22.53 -8.05 -11.00
C TYR A 313 -22.49 -8.85 -12.30
N GLY A 314 -23.55 -9.58 -12.61
CA GLY A 314 -23.66 -10.35 -13.85
C GLY A 314 -22.82 -11.62 -13.85
N VAL A 315 -22.80 -12.25 -15.02
CA VAL A 315 -21.93 -13.37 -15.36
C VAL A 315 -20.94 -12.98 -16.45
N ILE A 316 -19.75 -13.56 -16.42
CA ILE A 316 -18.70 -13.33 -17.42
C ILE A 316 -18.36 -14.62 -18.15
N LEU A 317 -18.39 -14.55 -19.47
CA LEU A 317 -18.07 -15.69 -20.33
C LEU A 317 -16.56 -15.94 -20.35
N ALA A 318 -16.12 -17.07 -19.78
CA ALA A 318 -14.70 -17.36 -19.58
C ALA A 318 -14.17 -18.56 -20.40
N ASP A 319 -15.07 -19.38 -20.95
CA ASP A 319 -14.68 -20.67 -21.50
C ASP A 319 -15.73 -21.29 -22.45
N ASN A 320 -15.27 -22.23 -23.26
CA ASN A 320 -16.04 -23.04 -24.19
C ASN A 320 -16.37 -24.45 -23.67
N ALA A 321 -15.81 -24.89 -22.54
CA ALA A 321 -16.07 -26.22 -22.02
C ALA A 321 -17.40 -26.30 -21.25
N GLY A 322 -18.00 -27.50 -21.27
CA GLY A 322 -19.32 -27.75 -20.71
C GLY A 322 -20.47 -27.37 -21.64
N GLY A 323 -21.64 -27.09 -21.05
CA GLY A 323 -22.79 -26.57 -21.77
C GLY A 323 -22.97 -25.07 -21.53
N SER A 324 -23.64 -24.37 -22.44
CA SER A 324 -23.94 -22.95 -22.25
C SER A 324 -24.67 -22.69 -20.94
N TRP A 325 -24.30 -21.61 -20.25
CA TRP A 325 -24.83 -21.20 -18.94
C TRP A 325 -24.46 -22.10 -17.76
N ASP A 326 -23.37 -22.87 -17.87
CA ASP A 326 -22.80 -23.55 -16.71
C ASP A 326 -22.18 -22.52 -15.75
N LEU A 327 -22.61 -22.53 -14.49
CA LEU A 327 -22.12 -21.66 -13.43
C LEU A 327 -21.11 -22.41 -12.56
N SER A 328 -19.93 -21.83 -12.35
CA SER A 328 -18.87 -22.44 -11.55
C SER A 328 -18.93 -22.01 -10.08
N GLY A 329 -18.52 -22.92 -9.20
CA GLY A 329 -18.45 -22.66 -7.77
C GLY A 329 -17.56 -23.66 -7.05
N VAL A 330 -17.31 -23.38 -5.77
CA VAL A 330 -16.47 -24.20 -4.90
C VAL A 330 -17.30 -25.35 -4.31
N PRO A 331 -16.79 -26.60 -4.29
CA PRO A 331 -17.46 -27.70 -3.61
C PRO A 331 -17.55 -27.43 -2.10
N ASP A 332 -18.73 -27.62 -1.50
CA ASP A 332 -18.95 -27.42 -0.06
C ASP A 332 -20.08 -28.32 0.46
N GLU A 333 -19.87 -29.02 1.56
CA GLU A 333 -20.86 -29.93 2.16
C GLU A 333 -22.11 -29.22 2.69
N ARG A 334 -22.06 -27.90 2.86
CA ARG A 334 -23.18 -27.09 3.38
C ARG A 334 -24.14 -26.60 2.29
N TRP A 335 -23.84 -26.85 1.01
CA TRP A 335 -24.77 -26.53 -0.08
C TRP A 335 -26.10 -27.30 0.05
N ASP A 336 -27.21 -26.57 -0.08
CA ASP A 336 -28.53 -27.16 -0.28
C ASP A 336 -28.70 -27.48 -1.77
N ASN A 337 -28.53 -28.75 -2.10
CA ASN A 337 -28.60 -29.22 -3.48
C ASN A 337 -29.97 -29.03 -4.12
N GLU A 338 -31.07 -29.05 -3.34
CA GLU A 338 -32.41 -28.78 -3.88
C GLU A 338 -32.59 -27.29 -4.16
N ALA A 339 -32.06 -26.41 -3.30
CA ALA A 339 -32.01 -24.98 -3.57
C ALA A 339 -31.21 -24.69 -4.84
N LEU A 340 -29.99 -25.21 -4.97
CA LEU A 340 -29.15 -24.98 -6.15
C LEU A 340 -29.79 -25.51 -7.44
N LYS A 341 -30.49 -26.65 -7.41
CA LYS A 341 -31.21 -27.17 -8.58
C LYS A 341 -32.24 -26.19 -9.14
N THR A 342 -32.82 -25.32 -8.32
CA THR A 342 -33.78 -24.30 -8.80
C THR A 342 -33.18 -23.27 -9.75
N LEU A 343 -31.84 -23.07 -9.74
CA LEU A 343 -31.15 -22.22 -10.72
C LEU A 343 -31.41 -22.68 -12.17
N ARG A 344 -31.69 -23.97 -12.38
CA ARG A 344 -32.06 -24.55 -13.69
C ARG A 344 -33.41 -24.06 -14.22
N ASN A 345 -34.19 -23.32 -13.43
CA ASN A 345 -35.40 -22.67 -13.91
C ASN A 345 -35.11 -21.37 -14.67
N ILE A 346 -33.90 -20.81 -14.55
CA ILE A 346 -33.48 -19.63 -15.30
C ILE A 346 -33.06 -20.07 -16.69
N LYS A 347 -33.73 -19.54 -17.71
CA LYS A 347 -33.45 -19.80 -19.12
C LYS A 347 -32.43 -18.80 -19.65
N GLY A 348 -31.75 -19.12 -20.75
CA GLY A 348 -30.90 -18.16 -21.45
C GLY A 348 -31.65 -16.88 -21.82
N THR A 349 -32.94 -16.96 -22.18
CA THR A 349 -33.80 -15.80 -22.47
C THR A 349 -34.06 -14.88 -21.27
N ASP A 350 -33.79 -15.33 -20.05
CA ASP A 350 -33.88 -14.49 -18.84
C ASP A 350 -32.63 -13.64 -18.63
N PHE A 351 -31.56 -13.90 -19.38
CA PHE A 351 -30.37 -13.08 -19.44
C PHE A 351 -30.42 -12.07 -20.59
N GLU A 352 -29.57 -11.05 -20.47
CA GLU A 352 -29.22 -10.13 -21.55
C GLU A 352 -27.73 -9.82 -21.51
N ALA A 353 -27.11 -9.67 -22.67
CA ALA A 353 -25.73 -9.20 -22.76
C ALA A 353 -25.70 -7.69 -22.46
N VAL A 354 -24.65 -7.22 -21.79
CA VAL A 354 -24.48 -5.80 -21.48
C VAL A 354 -23.17 -5.27 -22.04
N ASN A 355 -23.19 -4.00 -22.45
CA ASN A 355 -22.00 -3.31 -22.93
C ASN A 355 -21.31 -2.58 -21.78
N VAL A 356 -20.18 -3.14 -21.34
CA VAL A 356 -19.35 -2.61 -20.23
C VAL A 356 -18.23 -1.67 -20.68
N THR A 357 -18.13 -1.34 -21.97
CA THR A 357 -17.02 -0.55 -22.53
C THR A 357 -16.89 0.82 -21.86
N SER A 358 -18.01 1.40 -21.40
CA SER A 358 -18.00 2.69 -20.70
C SER A 358 -17.31 2.67 -19.34
N LEU A 359 -17.17 1.48 -18.73
CA LEU A 359 -16.45 1.28 -17.48
C LEU A 359 -14.93 1.22 -17.69
N MET A 360 -14.44 0.91 -18.89
CA MET A 360 -13.01 0.73 -19.13
C MET A 360 -12.25 2.06 -18.96
N ILE A 361 -11.31 2.11 -18.00
CA ILE A 361 -10.38 3.23 -17.85
C ILE A 361 -9.22 3.11 -18.84
N HIS A 362 -8.62 1.92 -18.90
CA HIS A 362 -7.50 1.58 -19.78
C HIS A 362 -7.66 0.15 -20.32
N PRO A 363 -7.38 -0.11 -21.62
CA PRO A 363 -7.57 -1.44 -22.22
C PRO A 363 -6.67 -2.55 -21.64
N ASP A 364 -5.52 -2.20 -21.07
CA ASP A 364 -4.59 -3.14 -20.42
C ASP A 364 -4.76 -3.20 -18.89
N SER A 365 -5.81 -2.63 -18.34
CA SER A 365 -6.13 -2.72 -16.91
C SER A 365 -7.56 -3.21 -16.71
N ALA A 366 -7.76 -4.03 -15.69
CA ALA A 366 -9.07 -4.44 -15.17
C ALA A 366 -9.78 -3.31 -14.40
N GLN A 367 -9.12 -2.16 -14.19
CA GLN A 367 -9.70 -1.04 -13.47
C GLN A 367 -10.90 -0.50 -14.23
N ALA A 368 -12.04 -0.52 -13.54
CA ALA A 368 -13.32 -0.07 -14.02
C ALA A 368 -13.68 1.27 -13.36
N ARG A 369 -14.29 2.16 -14.13
CA ARG A 369 -14.93 3.37 -13.61
C ARG A 369 -16.07 2.93 -12.72
N THR A 370 -15.94 3.19 -11.43
CA THR A 370 -17.04 3.00 -10.50
C THR A 370 -17.94 4.23 -10.55
N SER A 371 -19.26 4.02 -10.49
CA SER A 371 -20.24 5.10 -10.26
C SER A 371 -20.14 5.69 -8.85
N VAL A 372 -19.21 5.19 -8.04
CA VAL A 372 -18.84 5.74 -6.74
C VAL A 372 -17.86 6.87 -7.04
N THR A 373 -18.28 8.11 -6.88
CA THR A 373 -17.32 9.22 -6.80
C THR A 373 -16.37 8.85 -5.67
N PRO A 374 -15.07 8.61 -5.93
CA PRO A 374 -14.18 8.19 -4.86
C PRO A 374 -14.21 9.30 -3.80
N SER A 375 -14.29 8.90 -2.53
CA SER A 375 -14.32 9.84 -1.41
C SER A 375 -13.19 10.86 -1.62
N PRO A 376 -13.45 12.17 -1.46
CA PRO A 376 -12.42 13.16 -1.69
C PRO A 376 -11.22 12.85 -0.77
N LEU A 377 -10.02 12.78 -1.35
CA LEU A 377 -8.79 12.76 -0.58
C LEU A 377 -8.72 14.08 0.19
N THR A 378 -8.73 14.00 1.52
CA THR A 378 -8.62 15.19 2.37
C THR A 378 -7.45 15.05 3.34
N LEU A 379 -6.90 16.20 3.73
CA LEU A 379 -5.96 16.32 4.82
C LEU A 379 -6.56 17.32 5.81
N THR A 380 -6.98 16.83 6.97
CA THR A 380 -7.69 17.63 7.99
C THR A 380 -6.75 18.14 9.08
N SER A 381 -5.71 17.39 9.44
CA SER A 381 -4.74 17.83 10.44
C SER A 381 -3.36 17.17 10.28
N VAL A 382 -2.34 17.90 10.73
CA VAL A 382 -0.92 17.54 10.71
C VAL A 382 -0.39 17.81 12.11
N MET A 383 0.04 16.79 12.87
CA MET A 383 0.42 16.96 14.29
C MET A 383 1.71 16.20 14.64
N PRO A 384 2.76 16.87 15.17
CA PRO A 384 2.88 18.32 15.25
C PRO A 384 2.98 18.95 13.85
N ASN A 385 2.48 20.17 13.68
CA ASN A 385 2.62 20.95 12.44
C ASN A 385 3.87 21.84 12.44
N SER A 386 4.81 21.62 13.37
CA SER A 386 6.06 22.36 13.42
C SER A 386 7.15 21.56 14.13
N ALA A 387 8.39 21.74 13.71
CA ALA A 387 9.56 21.17 14.40
C ALA A 387 10.84 21.99 14.14
N GLN A 388 11.82 21.79 15.01
CA GLN A 388 13.14 22.41 14.88
C GLN A 388 13.96 21.73 13.79
N ASN A 389 14.69 22.52 12.99
CA ASN A 389 15.59 22.00 11.94
C ASN A 389 16.90 21.41 12.46
N TYR A 390 16.94 20.98 13.72
CA TYR A 390 18.10 20.37 14.36
C TYR A 390 17.64 19.32 15.37
N GLY A 391 18.44 18.27 15.56
CA GLY A 391 18.16 17.19 16.52
C GLY A 391 17.42 16.00 15.91
N ALA A 392 16.50 15.43 16.69
CA ALA A 392 15.77 14.21 16.32
C ALA A 392 14.81 14.45 15.16
N ILE A 393 14.64 13.42 14.32
CA ILE A 393 13.70 13.46 13.20
C ILE A 393 12.26 13.48 13.77
N PRO A 394 11.44 14.51 13.49
CA PRO A 394 10.09 14.59 14.02
C PRO A 394 9.20 13.50 13.42
N ALA A 395 8.51 12.78 14.29
CA ALA A 395 7.36 11.95 13.93
C ALA A 395 6.12 12.84 13.83
N VAL A 396 5.34 12.66 12.76
CA VAL A 396 4.16 13.44 12.42
C VAL A 396 3.00 12.51 12.14
N ASN A 397 1.86 12.83 12.72
CA ASN A 397 0.58 12.18 12.49
C ASN A 397 -0.25 13.02 11.52
N LEU A 398 -0.76 12.39 10.46
CA LEU A 398 -1.69 13.02 9.52
C LEU A 398 -3.08 12.40 9.71
N THR A 399 -4.08 13.27 9.82
CA THR A 399 -5.49 12.88 9.89
C THR A 399 -6.24 13.42 8.68
N GLY A 400 -7.09 12.62 8.05
CA GLY A 400 -7.81 13.01 6.84
C GLY A 400 -8.79 11.95 6.40
N SER A 401 -8.99 11.82 5.10
CA SER A 401 -9.84 10.78 4.53
C SER A 401 -9.24 10.24 3.25
N ASP A 402 -9.51 8.97 2.99
CA ASP A 402 -9.15 8.25 1.76
C ASP A 402 -7.64 8.09 1.53
N PHE A 403 -6.89 7.87 2.61
CA PHE A 403 -5.49 7.47 2.54
C PHE A 403 -5.36 6.00 2.13
N THR A 404 -4.39 5.70 1.25
CA THR A 404 -4.18 4.35 0.71
C THR A 404 -2.72 3.92 0.86
N GLN A 405 -2.45 2.61 0.85
CA GLN A 405 -1.08 2.10 0.92
C GLN A 405 -0.26 2.55 -0.31
N GLY A 406 1.02 2.85 -0.11
CA GLY A 406 1.88 3.40 -1.17
C GLY A 406 1.76 4.91 -1.40
N ILE A 407 1.07 5.63 -0.50
CA ILE A 407 0.95 7.09 -0.53
C ILE A 407 2.31 7.79 -0.48
N ASN A 408 2.46 8.85 -1.27
CA ASN A 408 3.64 9.69 -1.28
C ASN A 408 3.37 11.01 -0.54
N ILE A 409 4.26 11.39 0.37
CA ILE A 409 4.11 12.58 1.23
C ILE A 409 5.41 13.37 1.21
N TYR A 410 5.35 14.67 0.97
CA TYR A 410 6.52 15.54 1.00
C TYR A 410 6.19 16.98 1.40
N LEU A 411 7.20 17.68 1.91
CA LEU A 411 7.16 19.12 2.13
C LEU A 411 7.68 19.85 0.89
N ASN A 412 6.98 20.89 0.45
CA ASN A 412 7.40 21.76 -0.63
C ASN A 412 7.54 23.20 -0.15
N LEU A 413 8.58 23.87 -0.61
CA LEU A 413 8.76 25.31 -0.47
C LEU A 413 9.33 25.83 -1.79
N THR A 414 8.72 26.86 -2.35
CA THR A 414 9.11 27.41 -3.66
C THR A 414 10.60 27.75 -3.69
N GLY A 415 11.32 27.20 -4.66
CA GLY A 415 12.76 27.43 -4.83
C GLY A 415 13.66 26.55 -3.96
N GLN A 416 13.11 25.60 -3.20
CA GLN A 416 13.86 24.58 -2.47
C GLN A 416 13.56 23.18 -3.02
N PRO A 417 14.48 22.20 -2.84
CA PRO A 417 14.18 20.80 -3.08
C PRO A 417 13.11 20.27 -2.12
N ASP A 418 12.25 19.38 -2.62
CA ASP A 418 11.24 18.70 -1.81
C ASP A 418 11.86 17.86 -0.70
N ILE A 419 11.18 17.81 0.45
CA ILE A 419 11.57 16.97 1.60
C ILE A 419 10.57 15.83 1.70
N TYR A 420 10.94 14.66 1.18
CA TYR A 420 10.11 13.46 1.22
C TYR A 420 10.04 12.90 2.64
N ALA A 421 8.83 12.51 3.06
CA ALA A 421 8.63 11.78 4.30
C ALA A 421 9.26 10.38 4.21
N THR A 422 9.63 9.86 5.37
CA THR A 422 10.18 8.53 5.59
C THR A 422 9.33 7.80 6.63
N ASN A 423 9.47 6.47 6.72
CA ASN A 423 8.68 5.65 7.66
C ASN A 423 7.18 5.95 7.58
N ILE A 424 6.63 6.03 6.36
CA ILE A 424 5.20 6.25 6.14
C ILE A 424 4.47 4.94 6.50
N ASP A 425 3.60 5.01 7.50
CA ASP A 425 2.75 3.92 7.96
C ASP A 425 1.28 4.37 7.90
N VAL A 426 0.54 3.81 6.93
CA VAL A 426 -0.89 4.08 6.74
C VAL A 426 -1.67 3.11 7.62
N GLN A 427 -2.12 3.58 8.78
CA GLN A 427 -2.78 2.74 9.79
C GLN A 427 -4.28 2.56 9.50
N SER A 428 -4.89 3.53 8.81
CA SER A 428 -6.25 3.45 8.30
C SER A 428 -6.43 4.43 7.13
N SER A 429 -7.60 4.44 6.51
CA SER A 429 -7.96 5.45 5.49
C SER A 429 -8.04 6.88 6.04
N GLU A 430 -7.97 7.07 7.36
CA GLU A 430 -8.08 8.37 8.03
C GLU A 430 -6.82 8.78 8.79
N PHE A 431 -5.84 7.88 8.94
CA PHE A 431 -4.68 8.11 9.81
C PHE A 431 -3.37 7.55 9.25
N ILE A 432 -2.35 8.40 9.21
CA ILE A 432 -0.98 8.06 8.80
C ILE A 432 0.00 8.53 9.88
N THR A 433 1.06 7.76 10.11
CA THR A 433 2.27 8.24 10.80
C THR A 433 3.44 8.30 9.83
N CYS A 434 4.28 9.33 9.92
CA CYS A 434 5.47 9.47 9.08
C CYS A 434 6.53 10.36 9.74
N ASN A 435 7.74 10.38 9.17
CA ASN A 435 8.88 11.14 9.68
C ASN A 435 9.41 12.11 8.61
N PHE A 436 9.61 13.39 8.96
CA PHE A 436 10.23 14.36 8.04
C PHE A 436 11.72 14.60 8.35
N PRO A 437 12.65 14.30 7.44
CA PRO A 437 14.09 14.53 7.63
C PRO A 437 14.48 16.01 7.45
N ILE A 438 14.10 16.86 8.41
CA ILE A 438 14.23 18.32 8.35
C ILE A 438 15.54 18.90 8.90
N THR A 439 16.47 18.05 9.36
CA THR A 439 17.75 18.51 9.93
C THR A 439 18.56 19.31 8.90
N GLY A 440 18.95 20.54 9.25
CA GLY A 440 19.71 21.46 8.41
C GLY A 440 18.90 22.09 7.27
N LYS A 441 17.59 21.89 7.21
CA LYS A 441 16.71 22.52 6.21
C LYS A 441 16.38 23.96 6.61
N ILE A 442 16.08 24.79 5.61
CA ILE A 442 15.82 26.21 5.88
C ILE A 442 14.53 26.39 6.70
N PRO A 443 14.54 27.30 7.69
CA PRO A 443 13.33 27.68 8.42
C PRO A 443 12.30 28.33 7.49
N GLY A 444 11.03 28.09 7.76
CA GLY A 444 9.92 28.65 6.99
C GLY A 444 8.64 27.86 7.13
N GLN A 445 7.58 28.36 6.50
CA GLN A 445 6.32 27.66 6.33
C GLN A 445 6.40 26.85 5.02
N TRP A 446 6.22 25.53 5.14
CA TRP A 446 6.26 24.59 4.03
C TRP A 446 4.85 24.06 3.77
N ASP A 447 4.54 23.86 2.50
CA ASP A 447 3.32 23.19 2.08
C ASP A 447 3.49 21.69 2.30
N ILE A 448 2.43 21.01 2.76
CA ILE A 448 2.37 19.54 2.75
C ILE A 448 1.64 19.10 1.49
N ILE A 449 2.24 18.17 0.75
CA ILE A 449 1.61 17.50 -0.38
C ILE A 449 1.46 16.02 -0.04
N VAL A 450 0.25 15.50 -0.26
CA VAL A 450 -0.10 14.09 -0.10
C VAL A 450 -0.69 13.60 -1.42
N THR A 451 -0.10 12.55 -1.99
CA THR A 451 -0.50 11.97 -3.28
C THR A 451 -0.72 10.47 -3.14
N ASN A 452 -1.96 10.01 -3.39
CA ASN A 452 -2.27 8.59 -3.47
C ASN A 452 -1.66 7.95 -4.73
N PRO A 453 -1.46 6.62 -4.77
CA PRO A 453 -0.95 5.91 -5.95
C PRO A 453 -1.82 6.10 -7.21
N ASP A 454 -3.11 6.39 -7.04
CA ASP A 454 -4.04 6.71 -8.13
C ASP A 454 -3.84 8.13 -8.72
N GLY A 455 -2.87 8.89 -8.21
CA GLY A 455 -2.51 10.23 -8.66
C GLY A 455 -3.32 11.37 -8.03
N ARG A 456 -4.35 11.08 -7.23
CA ARG A 456 -5.09 12.13 -6.51
C ARG A 456 -4.19 12.78 -5.48
N THR A 457 -4.17 14.10 -5.51
CA THR A 457 -3.25 14.92 -4.71
C THR A 457 -4.01 15.96 -3.93
N ILE A 458 -3.69 16.09 -2.64
CA ILE A 458 -4.10 17.21 -1.80
C ILE A 458 -2.87 18.02 -1.39
N LYS A 459 -3.01 19.34 -1.44
CA LYS A 459 -2.01 20.30 -0.97
C LYS A 459 -2.60 21.05 0.22
N GLN A 460 -1.89 21.08 1.33
CA GLN A 460 -2.17 21.98 2.44
C GLN A 460 -1.12 23.07 2.49
N ASP A 461 -1.55 24.29 2.15
CA ASP A 461 -0.69 25.47 2.21
C ASP A 461 -0.21 25.72 3.65
N ASN A 462 1.08 25.98 3.84
CA ASN A 462 1.70 26.20 5.14
C ASN A 462 1.41 25.07 6.17
N GLY A 463 1.26 23.83 5.69
CA GLY A 463 0.92 22.67 6.50
C GLY A 463 1.97 22.26 7.54
N PHE A 464 3.24 22.67 7.37
CA PHE A 464 4.31 22.38 8.32
C PHE A 464 5.31 23.55 8.47
N THR A 465 5.65 23.93 9.70
CA THR A 465 6.61 25.01 9.97
C THR A 465 7.95 24.46 10.47
N ILE A 466 9.01 24.72 9.71
CA ILE A 466 10.37 24.47 10.15
C ILE A 466 10.88 25.70 10.91
N THR A 467 11.26 25.53 12.18
CA THR A 467 11.80 26.60 13.02
C THR A 467 13.30 26.42 13.27
N THR A 468 14.06 27.51 13.38
CA THR A 468 15.39 27.48 14.00
C THR A 468 15.23 27.49 15.51
N SER A 469 16.07 26.75 16.24
CA SER A 469 16.27 27.05 17.65
C SER A 469 16.98 28.41 17.77
N GLU A 470 16.44 29.34 18.54
CA GLU A 470 17.25 30.43 19.09
C GLU A 470 18.24 29.79 20.09
N GLN A 471 19.39 29.36 19.61
CA GLN A 471 20.50 29.08 20.51
C GLN A 471 21.02 30.43 20.99
N GLU A 472 20.88 30.72 22.30
CA GLU A 472 21.49 31.89 22.91
C GLU A 472 22.98 31.96 22.50
N PRO A 473 23.46 33.10 21.97
CA PRO A 473 24.84 33.21 21.54
C PRO A 473 25.76 32.85 22.71
N ILE A 474 26.75 31.98 22.46
CA ILE A 474 27.73 31.65 23.49
C ILE A 474 28.44 32.93 23.91
N GLN A 475 28.40 33.24 25.20
CA GLN A 475 29.14 34.37 25.77
C GLN A 475 30.09 33.83 26.82
N SER A 476 31.38 34.06 26.62
CA SER A 476 32.38 33.81 27.66
C SER A 476 32.18 34.80 28.80
N LYS A 477 32.20 34.32 30.04
CA LYS A 477 32.28 35.19 31.23
C LYS A 477 32.91 34.40 32.36
N PHE A 478 33.76 35.04 33.14
CA PHE A 478 34.33 34.42 34.33
C PHE A 478 34.62 35.45 35.41
N TYR A 479 34.87 34.94 36.62
CA TYR A 479 35.43 35.73 37.71
C TYR A 479 36.45 34.90 38.50
N GLY A 480 37.38 35.58 39.16
CA GLY A 480 38.39 34.98 40.03
C GLY A 480 38.11 35.27 41.50
N ILE A 481 38.23 34.25 42.35
CA ILE A 481 38.19 34.39 43.81
C ILE A 481 39.63 34.21 44.33
N PRO A 482 40.28 35.28 44.83
CA PRO A 482 41.62 35.14 45.41
C PRO A 482 41.56 34.39 46.74
N GLY A 483 42.57 33.55 46.98
CA GLY A 483 42.82 32.92 48.26
C GLY A 483 43.26 33.94 49.32
N THR A 484 43.35 33.49 50.57
CA THR A 484 43.74 34.34 51.70
C THR A 484 45.24 34.64 51.76
N GLU A 485 46.04 33.93 50.96
CA GLU A 485 47.49 34.12 50.88
C GLU A 485 47.85 35.24 49.91
N ILE A 486 48.81 36.07 50.33
CA ILE A 486 49.27 37.23 49.56
C ILE A 486 50.40 36.88 48.59
N PHE A 487 51.16 35.82 48.85
CA PHE A 487 52.22 35.32 47.97
C PHE A 487 52.64 33.89 48.39
N PRO A 488 52.64 32.91 47.48
CA PRO A 488 52.12 32.99 46.11
C PRO A 488 50.60 33.24 46.10
N LEU A 489 50.09 33.96 45.09
CA LEU A 489 48.68 34.29 45.00
C LEU A 489 47.92 33.16 44.30
N THR A 490 47.09 32.43 45.05
CA THR A 490 46.22 31.40 44.49
C THR A 490 44.85 32.00 44.16
N ILE A 491 44.31 31.74 42.96
CA ILE A 491 42.99 32.18 42.52
C ILE A 491 42.18 30.97 42.04
N GLN A 492 40.95 30.83 42.57
CA GLN A 492 39.94 29.95 42.00
C GLN A 492 39.20 30.71 40.89
N PHE A 493 39.29 30.24 39.65
CA PHE A 493 38.49 30.77 38.56
C PHE A 493 37.15 30.03 38.50
N ILE A 494 36.07 30.79 38.30
CA ILE A 494 34.73 30.25 38.14
C ILE A 494 34.18 30.69 36.79
N ASP A 495 33.78 29.70 35.99
CA ASP A 495 33.08 29.90 34.74
C ASP A 495 31.65 30.42 35.01
N ALA A 496 31.28 31.48 34.30
CA ALA A 496 29.96 32.09 34.33
C ALA A 496 29.42 32.30 32.90
N SER A 497 29.95 31.54 31.93
CA SER A 497 29.60 31.64 30.51
C SER A 497 28.17 31.17 30.25
N THR A 498 27.51 31.78 29.26
CA THR A 498 26.14 31.44 28.83
C THR A 498 26.15 30.75 27.45
N GLY A 499 25.02 30.18 27.02
CA GLY A 499 24.90 29.49 25.73
C GLY A 499 25.40 28.03 25.74
N SER A 500 25.40 27.39 26.91
CA SER A 500 25.71 25.97 27.14
C SER A 500 27.08 25.52 26.58
N PRO A 501 28.20 26.11 27.06
CA PRO A 501 29.57 25.74 26.67
C PRO A 501 29.85 24.23 26.87
N SER A 502 30.49 23.58 25.91
CA SER A 502 30.94 22.18 26.02
C SER A 502 32.46 22.00 26.14
N ALA A 503 33.24 23.08 26.01
CA ALA A 503 34.70 23.08 26.14
C ALA A 503 35.22 24.42 26.69
N TRP A 504 36.31 24.38 27.46
CA TRP A 504 36.99 25.53 28.06
C TRP A 504 38.48 25.51 27.75
N GLN A 505 39.06 26.67 27.51
CA GLN A 505 40.51 26.87 27.39
C GLN A 505 40.90 28.14 28.12
N TRP A 506 41.72 27.99 29.15
CA TRP A 506 42.26 29.07 29.96
C TRP A 506 43.70 29.36 29.60
N ASN A 507 44.07 30.63 29.53
CA ASN A 507 45.44 31.11 29.54
C ASN A 507 45.59 32.09 30.70
N PHE A 508 46.44 31.77 31.67
CA PHE A 508 46.58 32.59 32.88
C PHE A 508 47.52 33.78 32.71
N GLY A 509 48.15 33.93 31.54
CA GLY A 509 49.03 35.06 31.23
C GLY A 509 50.45 34.96 31.80
N ASP A 510 50.78 33.85 32.48
CA ASP A 510 52.10 33.54 33.05
C ASP A 510 52.83 32.38 32.32
N GLY A 511 52.23 31.87 31.24
CA GLY A 511 52.71 30.72 30.47
C GLY A 511 51.97 29.41 30.77
N ASN A 512 51.16 29.36 31.82
CA ASN A 512 50.34 28.18 32.16
C ASN A 512 48.91 28.27 31.57
N ASN A 513 48.28 27.11 31.40
CA ASN A 513 46.94 26.96 30.82
C ASN A 513 46.13 25.86 31.52
N SER A 514 44.82 25.80 31.25
CA SER A 514 43.93 24.73 31.73
C SER A 514 42.76 24.51 30.78
N THR A 515 42.16 23.31 30.81
CA THR A 515 40.91 22.98 30.10
C THR A 515 39.77 22.61 31.05
N GLU A 516 39.98 22.76 32.36
CA GLU A 516 38.93 22.54 33.35
C GLU A 516 37.90 23.68 33.31
N GLN A 517 36.64 23.39 33.63
CA GLN A 517 35.60 24.44 33.69
C GLN A 517 35.90 25.48 34.78
N ASN A 518 36.37 25.03 35.97
CA ASN A 518 36.62 25.89 37.12
C ASN A 518 38.02 25.64 37.72
N PRO A 519 39.10 26.08 37.06
CA PRO A 519 40.47 25.75 37.51
C PRO A 519 40.92 26.58 38.72
N ILE A 520 41.85 26.03 39.50
CA ILE A 520 42.64 26.77 40.50
C ILE A 520 44.02 27.03 39.91
N HIS A 521 44.50 28.27 39.99
CA HIS A 521 45.85 28.64 39.52
C HIS A 521 46.61 29.45 40.56
N THR A 522 47.92 29.21 40.67
CA THR A 522 48.80 29.83 41.66
C THR A 522 49.90 30.64 40.96
N TYR A 523 49.92 31.96 41.18
CA TYR A 523 50.94 32.86 40.66
C TYR A 523 52.14 32.92 41.62
N ASN A 524 53.22 32.27 41.21
CA ASN A 524 54.47 32.16 41.98
C ASN A 524 55.42 33.35 41.80
N THR A 525 55.09 34.29 40.92
CA THR A 525 55.85 35.52 40.69
C THR A 525 54.95 36.75 40.77
N PRO A 526 55.43 37.88 41.32
CA PRO A 526 54.71 39.14 41.27
C PRO A 526 54.67 39.66 39.84
N GLY A 527 53.57 40.28 39.45
CA GLY A 527 53.37 40.75 38.09
C GLY A 527 51.94 41.12 37.78
N VAL A 528 51.74 41.61 36.56
CA VAL A 528 50.43 41.85 35.97
C VAL A 528 50.17 40.75 34.96
N PHE A 529 49.09 40.00 35.15
CA PHE A 529 48.73 38.86 34.31
C PHE A 529 47.40 39.11 33.62
N ILE A 530 47.32 38.80 32.33
CA ILE A 530 46.08 38.88 31.54
C ILE A 530 45.54 37.45 31.41
N VAL A 531 44.48 37.16 32.16
CA VAL A 531 43.79 35.87 32.10
C VAL A 531 42.81 35.89 30.95
N GLN A 532 42.85 34.90 30.07
CA GLN A 532 41.92 34.70 28.97
C GLN A 532 41.15 33.38 29.17
N LEU A 533 39.83 33.44 29.03
CA LEU A 533 38.98 32.26 28.86
C LEU A 533 38.46 32.24 27.42
N ILE A 534 38.55 31.08 26.77
CA ILE A 534 37.87 30.75 25.51
C ILE A 534 36.90 29.59 25.79
N VAL A 535 35.64 29.74 25.39
CA VAL A 535 34.62 28.67 25.47
C VAL A 535 34.11 28.31 24.08
N ALA A 536 33.75 27.04 23.87
CA ALA A 536 33.27 26.54 22.58
C ALA A 536 32.15 25.49 22.72
N ASN A 537 31.35 25.34 21.66
CA ASN A 537 30.35 24.27 21.50
C ASN A 537 30.70 23.35 20.32
N ASN A 538 30.51 22.04 20.50
CA ASN A 538 30.91 21.02 19.52
C ASN A 538 30.08 20.98 18.21
N THR A 539 29.12 21.88 18.01
CA THR A 539 28.18 21.78 16.88
C THR A 539 28.34 22.83 15.80
N ILE A 540 29.05 23.93 16.05
CA ILE A 540 29.48 24.93 15.06
C ILE A 540 30.70 25.59 15.72
N GLU A 541 31.81 25.83 15.01
CA GLU A 541 33.02 26.51 15.52
C GLU A 541 32.72 27.96 15.97
N ILE A 542 31.98 28.12 17.06
CA ILE A 542 31.66 29.40 17.68
C ILE A 542 32.42 29.43 18.99
N SER A 543 33.36 30.38 19.08
CA SER A 543 34.13 30.63 20.28
C SER A 543 33.86 32.04 20.80
N ALA A 544 33.78 32.17 22.12
CA ALA A 544 33.72 33.47 22.79
C ALA A 544 34.93 33.62 23.71
N SER A 545 35.47 34.84 23.82
CA SER A 545 36.63 35.13 24.65
C SER A 545 36.43 36.31 25.59
N SER A 546 36.89 36.15 26.83
CA SER A 546 36.92 37.20 27.85
C SER A 546 38.32 37.32 28.45
N ILE A 547 38.67 38.52 28.90
CA ILE A 547 39.94 38.79 29.57
C ILE A 547 39.75 39.47 30.94
N MET A 548 40.64 39.17 31.89
CA MET A 548 40.72 39.81 33.21
C MET A 548 42.18 40.14 33.55
N THR A 549 42.45 41.33 34.09
CA THR A 549 43.78 41.70 34.58
C THR A 549 43.92 41.39 36.06
N ILE A 550 44.91 40.58 36.43
CA ILE A 550 45.28 40.27 37.81
C ILE A 550 46.59 40.99 38.14
N THR A 551 46.62 41.70 39.26
CA THR A 551 47.85 42.32 39.77
C THR A 551 48.30 41.56 41.02
N ASN A 552 49.38 40.78 40.90
CA ASN A 552 49.99 40.06 42.02
C ASN A 552 51.17 40.89 42.56
N THR A 553 51.18 41.23 43.85
CA THR A 553 52.21 42.10 44.45
C THR A 553 52.79 41.52 45.73
N ASN A 554 54.07 41.80 45.99
CA ASN A 554 54.81 41.32 47.17
C ASN A 554 54.56 42.11 48.47
N HIS A 555 53.54 42.97 48.54
CA HIS A 555 53.36 43.88 49.67
C HIS A 555 51.96 43.80 50.28
N LEU A 556 51.89 43.62 51.61
CA LEU A 556 50.70 43.94 52.40
C LEU A 556 50.45 45.45 52.32
N SER A 557 49.47 45.85 51.52
CA SER A 557 48.84 47.16 51.68
C SER A 557 47.32 46.97 51.65
N VAL A 558 46.68 47.31 52.78
CA VAL A 558 45.22 47.40 52.85
C VAL A 558 44.82 48.64 52.04
N GLN A 559 44.35 48.41 50.82
CA GLN A 559 43.58 49.37 50.03
C GLN A 559 42.38 48.60 49.45
N ASN A 560 41.20 48.93 49.95
CA ASN A 560 39.91 48.44 49.47
C ASN A 560 39.64 49.10 48.10
N ASN A 561 40.32 48.64 47.05
CA ASN A 561 40.01 49.05 45.69
C ASN A 561 38.76 48.30 45.26
N GLY A 562 37.66 49.04 45.15
CA GLY A 562 36.31 48.52 44.96
C GLY A 562 36.22 47.42 43.92
N PHE A 563 35.90 46.22 44.40
CA PHE A 563 35.16 45.24 43.62
C PHE A 563 33.78 45.85 43.35
N SER A 564 33.65 46.56 42.24
CA SER A 564 32.32 46.90 41.73
C SER A 564 31.67 45.60 41.27
N LYS A 565 30.84 45.04 42.15
CA LYS A 565 29.69 44.21 41.78
C LYS A 565 28.97 44.95 40.64
N ILE A 566 29.15 44.51 39.40
CA ILE A 566 28.21 44.84 38.34
C ILE A 566 27.06 43.84 38.52
N SER A 567 26.10 44.23 39.34
CA SER A 567 24.77 43.62 39.38
C SER A 567 24.06 43.89 38.04
N ASN A 568 23.48 42.83 37.45
CA ASN A 568 22.51 42.91 36.35
C ASN A 568 21.47 44.02 36.56
N PRO A 569 20.97 44.66 35.50
CA PRO A 569 19.63 45.22 35.49
C PRO A 569 18.69 44.23 34.81
N GLU A 570 18.00 43.38 35.57
CA GLU A 570 16.71 42.83 35.12
C GLU A 570 15.67 42.96 36.24
N ASN A 571 14.49 43.43 35.81
CA ASN A 571 13.20 43.45 36.49
C ASN A 571 12.99 44.42 37.66
N ILE A 572 12.56 45.64 37.31
CA ILE A 572 11.47 46.32 38.05
C ILE A 572 10.19 46.13 37.22
N LEU A 573 9.35 45.20 37.65
CA LEU A 573 7.93 45.20 37.35
C LEU A 573 7.19 45.04 38.68
N ASN A 574 6.46 46.09 39.05
CA ASN A 574 5.07 46.07 39.55
C ASN A 574 4.84 47.25 40.50
N LYS A 575 4.06 48.25 40.06
CA LYS A 575 2.68 48.51 40.55
C LYS A 575 2.17 49.88 40.11
N GLU A 576 0.91 49.87 39.65
CA GLU A 576 -0.06 50.98 39.60
C GLU A 576 0.31 52.11 38.60
N GLY A 577 -0.55 52.68 37.77
CA GLY A 577 -2.00 52.78 37.73
C GLY A 577 -2.33 54.15 37.14
N GLN A 578 -2.89 54.16 35.92
CA GLN A 578 -3.68 55.22 35.28
C GLN A 578 -3.10 56.58 34.82
N VAL A 579 -3.19 56.76 33.49
CA VAL A 579 -3.85 57.83 32.70
C VAL A 579 -3.36 59.29 32.80
N ASN A 580 -2.82 59.82 31.67
CA ASN A 580 -3.40 60.92 30.86
C ASN A 580 -2.47 61.29 29.67
N GLY A 581 -3.03 61.43 28.45
CA GLY A 581 -2.37 62.05 27.28
C GLY A 581 -2.28 63.59 27.39
N PRO A 582 -1.90 64.38 26.34
CA PRO A 582 -2.12 64.09 24.90
C PRO A 582 -1.02 64.55 23.89
N SER A 583 -1.18 64.09 22.63
CA SER A 583 -1.08 64.81 21.33
C SER A 583 0.24 65.39 20.73
N LEU A 584 0.54 64.93 19.49
CA LEU A 584 1.00 65.60 18.23
C LEU A 584 1.95 66.82 18.33
N ASP A 585 2.99 67.00 17.51
CA ASP A 585 2.93 67.16 16.05
C ASP A 585 4.34 67.30 15.40
N SER A 586 4.38 67.01 14.09
CA SER A 586 5.22 67.51 12.98
C SER A 586 6.64 68.09 13.15
N GLY A 587 7.54 67.74 12.22
CA GLY A 587 8.65 68.63 11.84
C GLY A 587 9.80 67.99 11.05
N SER A 588 9.79 68.14 9.73
CA SER A 588 10.71 67.55 8.76
C SER A 588 11.92 68.48 8.42
N ILE A 589 13.05 67.86 8.01
CA ILE A 589 13.99 68.26 6.90
C ILE A 589 15.09 69.34 7.19
N PRO A 590 16.33 69.34 6.60
CA PRO A 590 17.16 68.27 5.97
C PRO A 590 18.74 68.43 6.01
N VAL A 591 19.43 67.49 5.31
CA VAL A 591 20.80 67.44 4.69
C VAL A 591 22.04 67.61 5.59
N THR A 592 23.17 66.91 5.47
CA THR A 592 23.97 66.22 4.42
C THR A 592 24.94 65.27 5.18
N ARG A 593 25.48 64.13 4.73
CA ARG A 593 26.28 63.77 3.55
C ARG A 593 26.59 62.25 3.66
N GLU A 594 26.45 61.50 2.58
CA GLU A 594 26.97 60.12 2.38
C GLU A 594 28.50 60.09 2.17
N PRO A 595 29.19 58.94 1.92
CA PRO A 595 28.85 57.50 2.07
C PRO A 595 29.98 56.65 2.72
N VAL A 596 29.68 55.45 3.26
CA VAL A 596 30.60 54.29 3.15
C VAL A 596 29.81 52.97 2.99
N TYR A 597 29.93 52.42 1.79
CA TYR A 597 29.86 51.03 1.33
C TYR A 597 29.44 49.88 2.28
N SER A 598 28.29 49.27 1.91
CA SER A 598 28.05 47.85 1.56
C SER A 598 28.62 46.73 2.45
N ASN A 599 27.79 45.92 3.12
CA ASN A 599 26.97 44.76 2.65
C ASN A 599 27.64 43.41 3.06
N PRO A 600 27.06 42.22 2.84
CA PRO A 600 26.74 41.29 3.92
C PRO A 600 27.38 39.90 3.71
N VAL A 601 27.08 38.97 4.62
CA VAL A 601 27.00 37.50 4.43
C VAL A 601 28.29 36.71 4.15
N ILE A 602 28.42 35.67 4.97
CA ILE A 602 29.28 34.50 4.90
C ILE A 602 28.91 33.65 3.66
N GLN A 603 29.86 33.30 2.81
CA GLN A 603 30.27 31.89 2.53
C GLN A 603 31.17 31.73 1.31
N SER A 604 31.93 30.65 1.42
CA SER A 604 32.98 30.08 0.61
C SER A 604 32.55 29.62 -0.79
N LYS A 605 33.45 29.80 -1.78
CA LYS A 605 34.17 28.69 -2.43
C LYS A 605 35.07 29.21 -3.55
N ALA A 606 36.28 28.66 -3.57
CA ALA A 606 37.28 28.85 -4.61
C ALA A 606 36.92 28.09 -5.90
N LEU A 607 37.16 28.70 -7.06
CA LEU A 607 37.67 28.01 -8.25
C LEU A 607 38.44 29.00 -9.14
N ASN A 608 39.63 28.58 -9.56
CA ASN A 608 40.62 29.33 -10.34
C ASN A 608 40.23 29.45 -11.85
N VAL A 609 40.50 30.64 -12.44
CA VAL A 609 41.36 30.91 -13.65
C VAL A 609 41.16 29.98 -14.88
N LEU A 610 40.93 30.36 -16.15
CA LEU A 610 41.05 31.57 -17.00
C LEU A 610 40.30 31.25 -18.32
N ARG A 611 39.67 32.26 -18.96
CA ARG A 611 39.10 32.27 -20.33
C ARG A 611 37.88 31.41 -20.65
#